data_AF-A0A3M5R0J8-F1
#
_entry.id   AF-A0A3M5R0J8-F1
#
_cell.length_a   1.000
_cell.length_b   1.000
_cell.length_c   1.000
_cell.angle_alpha   90.00
_cell.angle_beta   90.00
_cell.angle_gamma   90.00
#
_symmetry.space_group_name_H-M   'P 1'
#
loop_
_entity.id
_entity.type
_entity.pdbx_description
1 polymer ?
#
loop_
_entity_poly.entity_id
_entity_poly.type
_entity_poly.pdbx_seq_one_letter_code
_entity_poly.pdbx_strand_id
1 'polypeptide(L)'
;MAMFAENMGVKVIRANAEDKFLGRLAGVADPEEKRKIIGRTFIEVFDEEATKLQDVKFLAQGTIYPDVIESAGAKTGKAHVIKSHHNVGGLPEDMQFELVEPLRELFKDEVRKIGLELGLPYDMVYRHPFPGPGLGVRI
;
A
#
# COMPACT_ATOMS: atom_id res chain seq x y z
N MET A 1 16.48 6.09 -0.44
CA MET A 1 16.11 7.39 0.14
C MET A 1 16.27 8.51 -0.87
N ALA A 2 17.43 8.61 -1.53
CA ALA A 2 17.71 9.55 -2.63
C ALA A 2 16.52 9.75 -3.59
N MET A 3 15.99 8.66 -4.15
CA MET A 3 14.94 8.68 -5.16
C MET A 3 13.67 9.50 -4.83
N PHE A 4 13.19 9.49 -3.57
CA PHE A 4 11.96 10.21 -3.20
C PHE A 4 12.25 11.55 -2.54
N ALA A 5 13.29 11.60 -1.69
CA ALA A 5 13.68 12.82 -0.99
C ALA A 5 14.32 13.86 -1.94
N GLU A 6 15.12 13.42 -2.93
CA GLU A 6 15.84 14.32 -3.85
C GLU A 6 14.99 14.75 -5.04
N ASN A 7 14.00 13.95 -5.46
CA ASN A 7 13.24 14.23 -6.70
C ASN A 7 11.85 14.84 -6.49
N MET A 8 11.27 14.78 -5.27
CA MET A 8 9.86 15.17 -5.07
C MET A 8 9.63 16.20 -3.96
N GLY A 9 10.66 16.58 -3.20
CA GLY A 9 10.52 17.51 -2.06
C GLY A 9 9.59 16.99 -0.95
N VAL A 10 9.35 15.68 -0.90
CA VAL A 10 8.48 15.05 0.10
C VAL A 10 9.27 14.59 1.32
N LYS A 11 8.67 14.75 2.51
CA LYS A 11 9.23 14.22 3.75
C LYS A 11 8.97 12.71 3.81
N VAL A 12 10.03 11.92 3.70
CA VAL A 12 9.96 10.46 3.82
C VAL A 12 10.39 10.03 5.22
N ILE A 13 9.45 9.46 5.98
CA ILE A 13 9.74 8.83 7.27
C ILE A 13 9.87 7.32 7.04
N ARG A 14 11.01 6.75 7.42
CA ARG A 14 11.26 5.31 7.31
C ARG A 14 11.08 4.65 8.68
N ALA A 15 10.11 3.74 8.78
CA ALA A 15 10.01 2.81 9.90
C ALA A 15 10.98 1.64 9.67
N ASN A 16 11.79 1.27 10.67
CA ASN A 16 12.56 0.03 10.64
C ASN A 16 11.85 -1.02 11.49
N ALA A 17 11.13 -1.93 10.84
CA ALA A 17 10.33 -2.98 11.49
C ALA A 17 10.77 -4.39 11.09
N GLU A 18 11.97 -4.56 10.52
CA GLU A 18 12.47 -5.82 9.98
C GLU A 18 12.33 -6.98 10.98
N ASP A 19 12.83 -6.82 12.21
CA ASP A 19 12.76 -7.84 13.25
C ASP A 19 11.31 -8.20 13.62
N LYS A 20 10.39 -7.23 13.61
CA LYS A 20 8.95 -7.45 13.90
C LYS A 20 8.32 -8.31 12.81
N PHE A 21 8.63 -8.05 11.54
CA PHE A 21 8.15 -8.87 10.42
C PHE A 21 8.77 -10.27 10.43
N LEU A 22 10.09 -10.39 10.56
CA LEU A 22 10.79 -11.67 10.53
C LEU A 22 10.39 -12.55 11.73
N GLY A 23 10.32 -11.98 12.93
CA GLY A 23 9.92 -12.70 14.14
C GLY A 23 8.50 -13.27 14.05
N ARG A 24 7.56 -12.53 13.45
CA ARG A 24 6.17 -13.00 13.26
C ARG A 24 6.01 -14.03 12.15
N LEU A 25 6.93 -14.08 11.20
CA LEU A 25 6.94 -15.05 10.10
C LEU A 25 7.72 -16.32 10.45
N ALA A 26 8.41 -16.36 11.59
CA ALA A 26 9.19 -17.51 12.02
C ALA A 26 8.31 -18.76 12.15
N GLY A 27 8.65 -19.82 11.42
CA GLY A 27 7.92 -21.09 11.45
C GLY A 27 6.60 -21.11 10.67
N VAL A 28 6.19 -19.99 10.05
CA VAL A 28 4.96 -19.93 9.25
C VAL A 28 5.24 -20.46 7.85
N ALA A 29 4.54 -21.51 7.43
CA ALA A 29 4.69 -22.10 6.10
C ALA A 29 3.55 -21.71 5.15
N ASP A 30 2.32 -21.56 5.65
CA ASP A 30 1.15 -21.31 4.82
C ASP A 30 1.20 -19.92 4.16
N PRO A 31 1.13 -19.81 2.82
CA PRO A 31 1.24 -18.53 2.13
C PRO A 31 0.14 -17.54 2.49
N GLU A 32 -1.09 -17.99 2.74
CA GLU A 32 -2.21 -17.13 3.10
C GLU A 32 -2.08 -16.62 4.54
N GLU A 33 -1.57 -17.45 5.45
CA GLU A 33 -1.18 -17.05 6.80
C GLU A 33 -0.05 -16.01 6.76
N LYS A 34 0.99 -16.21 5.95
CA LYS A 34 2.04 -15.19 5.74
C LYS A 34 1.45 -13.87 5.25
N ARG A 35 0.53 -13.89 4.28
CA ARG A 35 -0.16 -12.68 3.81
C ARG A 35 -0.89 -11.98 4.95
N LYS A 36 -1.69 -12.70 5.73
CA LYS A 36 -2.44 -12.12 6.87
C LYS A 36 -1.52 -11.52 7.92
N ILE A 37 -0.44 -12.22 8.27
CA ILE A 37 0.55 -11.75 9.25
C ILE A 37 1.22 -10.47 8.76
N ILE A 38 1.65 -10.44 7.49
CA ILE A 38 2.31 -9.26 6.90
C ILE A 38 1.34 -8.08 6.86
N GLY A 39 0.11 -8.29 6.38
CA GLY A 39 -0.92 -7.25 6.34
C GLY A 39 -1.19 -6.65 7.71
N ARG A 40 -1.47 -7.48 8.72
CA ARG A 40 -1.71 -7.03 10.10
C ARG A 40 -0.50 -6.27 10.67
N THR A 41 0.70 -6.82 10.50
CA THR A 41 1.93 -6.22 11.03
C THR A 41 2.23 -4.87 10.36
N PHE A 42 1.93 -4.74 9.07
CA PHE A 42 2.04 -3.46 8.36
C PHE A 42 1.11 -2.40 8.97
N ILE A 43 -0.15 -2.75 9.23
CA ILE A 43 -1.12 -1.81 9.82
C ILE A 43 -0.70 -1.37 11.21
N GLU A 44 -0.24 -2.29 12.06
CA GLU A 44 0.26 -1.95 13.40
C GLU A 44 1.46 -0.99 13.32
N VAL A 45 2.43 -1.26 12.44
CA VAL A 45 3.60 -0.38 12.26
C VAL A 45 3.17 0.98 11.69
N PHE A 46 2.23 0.99 10.75
CA PHE A 46 1.70 2.22 10.18
C PHE A 46 1.01 3.08 11.26
N ASP A 47 0.18 2.49 12.11
CA ASP A 47 -0.50 3.17 13.21
C ASP A 47 0.49 3.70 14.26
N GLU A 48 1.48 2.88 14.65
CA GLU A 48 2.57 3.28 15.55
C GLU A 48 3.35 4.50 15.01
N GLU A 49 3.58 4.61 13.70
CA GLU A 49 4.25 5.77 13.11
C GLU A 49 3.31 6.96 12.86
N ALA A 50 2.06 6.71 12.50
CA ALA A 50 1.07 7.75 12.22
C ALA A 50 0.71 8.53 13.49
N THR A 51 0.58 7.85 14.63
CA THR A 51 0.29 8.46 15.95
C THR A 51 1.41 9.37 16.46
N LYS A 52 2.64 9.23 15.94
CA LYS A 52 3.76 10.15 16.24
C LYS A 52 3.64 11.49 15.52
N LEU A 53 2.80 11.57 14.48
CA LEU A 53 2.57 12.78 13.72
C LEU A 53 1.37 13.53 14.31
N GLN A 54 1.51 14.84 14.43
CA GLN A 54 0.44 15.73 14.89
C GLN A 54 -0.23 16.39 13.68
N ASP A 55 -1.50 16.75 13.83
CA ASP A 55 -2.29 17.52 12.86
C ASP A 55 -2.43 16.89 11.47
N VAL A 56 -2.44 15.56 11.38
CA VAL A 56 -2.72 14.84 10.13
C VAL A 56 -4.21 14.54 10.05
N LYS A 57 -4.90 15.18 9.10
CA LYS A 57 -6.33 14.95 8.85
C LYS A 57 -6.61 13.90 7.77
N PHE A 58 -5.74 13.83 6.77
CA PHE A 58 -6.01 13.05 5.56
C PHE A 58 -5.03 11.90 5.40
N LEU A 59 -5.53 10.78 4.88
CA LEU A 59 -4.73 9.66 4.41
C LEU A 59 -4.89 9.54 2.90
N ALA A 60 -3.82 9.88 2.17
CA ALA A 60 -3.80 9.78 0.72
C ALA A 60 -3.45 8.36 0.27
N GLN A 61 -4.18 7.83 -0.72
CA GLN A 61 -3.94 6.50 -1.29
C GLN A 61 -3.84 6.55 -2.82
N GLY A 62 -2.96 5.71 -3.37
CA GLY A 62 -2.72 5.60 -4.81
C GLY A 62 -3.70 4.69 -5.54
N THR A 63 -4.92 4.51 -5.03
CA THR A 63 -5.96 3.65 -5.63
C THR A 63 -6.27 4.12 -7.06
N ILE A 64 -6.30 3.18 -8.01
CA ILE A 64 -6.62 3.46 -9.42
C ILE A 64 -7.92 2.79 -9.86
N TYR A 65 -8.44 3.19 -11.02
CA TYR A 65 -9.74 2.72 -11.51
C TYR A 65 -9.87 1.19 -11.61
N PRO A 66 -8.84 0.43 -12.07
CA PRO A 66 -8.87 -1.03 -11.99
C PRO A 66 -9.10 -1.60 -10.59
N ASP A 67 -8.53 -0.97 -9.55
CA ASP A 67 -8.68 -1.42 -8.15
C ASP A 67 -10.13 -1.25 -7.67
N VAL A 68 -10.79 -0.18 -8.13
CA VAL A 68 -12.20 0.13 -7.82
C VAL A 68 -13.14 -0.92 -8.42
N ILE A 69 -12.90 -1.32 -9.67
CA ILE A 69 -13.71 -2.34 -10.35
C ILE A 69 -13.53 -3.71 -9.69
N GLU A 70 -12.28 -4.10 -9.39
CA GLU A 70 -11.97 -5.38 -8.70
C GLU A 70 -12.70 -5.44 -7.34
N SER A 71 -12.69 -4.32 -6.61
CA SER A 71 -13.38 -4.13 -5.33
C SER A 71 -14.91 -4.19 -5.44
N ALA A 72 -15.50 -3.63 -6.51
CA ALA A 72 -16.94 -3.62 -6.71
C ALA A 72 -17.51 -4.99 -7.14
N GLY A 73 -16.72 -5.76 -7.91
CA GLY A 73 -17.08 -7.12 -8.32
C GLY A 73 -17.19 -8.10 -7.14
N ALA A 74 -16.39 -7.90 -6.09
CA ALA A 74 -16.46 -8.69 -4.85
C ALA A 74 -17.78 -8.47 -4.08
N LYS A 75 -18.36 -7.26 -4.14
CA LYS A 75 -19.64 -6.94 -3.47
C LYS A 75 -20.88 -7.54 -4.15
N THR A 76 -20.78 -7.91 -5.42
CA THR A 76 -21.91 -8.44 -6.22
C THR A 76 -21.89 -9.97 -6.38
N GLY A 77 -21.04 -10.66 -5.62
CA GLY A 77 -21.12 -12.12 -5.39
C GLY A 77 -20.70 -13.04 -6.55
N LYS A 78 -20.19 -12.49 -7.67
CA LYS A 78 -19.73 -13.30 -8.83
C LYS A 78 -18.21 -13.36 -9.00
N ALA A 79 -17.44 -12.59 -8.23
CA ALA A 79 -15.98 -12.67 -8.22
C ALA A 79 -15.52 -13.30 -6.91
N HIS A 80 -14.79 -14.41 -6.98
CA HIS A 80 -13.97 -14.87 -5.86
C HIS A 80 -13.14 -13.67 -5.38
N VAL A 81 -13.05 -13.47 -4.07
CA VAL A 81 -12.26 -12.41 -3.44
C VAL A 81 -10.78 -12.69 -3.71
N ILE A 82 -10.33 -12.32 -4.91
CA ILE A 82 -8.94 -12.34 -5.32
C ILE A 82 -8.38 -11.05 -4.73
N LYS A 83 -7.65 -11.19 -3.60
CA LYS A 83 -7.06 -10.14 -2.74
C LYS A 83 -7.95 -9.74 -1.56
N SER A 84 -7.68 -10.38 -0.43
CA SER A 84 -8.13 -9.98 0.92
C SER A 84 -7.53 -8.66 1.43
N HIS A 85 -6.59 -8.07 0.70
CA HIS A 85 -5.96 -6.80 1.05
C HIS A 85 -6.55 -5.71 0.17
N HIS A 86 -7.70 -5.18 0.57
CA HIS A 86 -8.16 -3.92 0.00
C HIS A 86 -7.14 -2.84 0.36
N ASN A 87 -6.78 -2.02 -0.62
CA ASN A 87 -6.08 -0.77 -0.38
C ASN A 87 -6.85 0.15 0.60
N VAL A 88 -8.13 -0.14 0.92
CA VAL A 88 -8.96 0.60 1.88
C VAL A 88 -9.41 -0.24 3.10
N GLY A 89 -9.17 -1.56 3.12
CA GLY A 89 -9.88 -2.49 4.01
C GLY A 89 -9.07 -3.05 5.20
N GLY A 90 -7.91 -2.47 5.50
CA GLY A 90 -7.06 -2.94 6.60
C GLY A 90 -6.83 -1.91 7.70
N LEU A 91 -7.33 -0.68 7.55
CA LEU A 91 -7.10 0.35 8.56
C LEU A 91 -7.98 0.06 9.79
N PRO A 92 -7.46 0.27 11.01
CA PRO A 92 -8.24 0.14 12.24
C PRO A 92 -9.51 1.00 12.18
N GLU A 93 -10.63 0.51 12.70
CA GLU A 93 -11.92 1.22 12.68
C GLU A 93 -11.88 2.56 13.46
N ASP A 94 -10.93 2.70 14.37
CA ASP A 94 -10.68 3.87 15.21
C ASP A 94 -9.73 4.89 14.57
N MET A 95 -9.22 4.63 13.37
CA MET A 95 -8.28 5.53 12.70
C MET A 95 -8.98 6.82 12.23
N GLN A 96 -8.49 7.98 12.70
CA GLN A 96 -9.14 9.30 12.56
C GLN A 96 -8.87 10.01 11.22
N PHE A 97 -8.52 9.29 10.15
CA PHE A 97 -8.17 9.91 8.87
C PHE A 97 -9.32 9.94 7.87
N GLU A 98 -9.45 11.06 7.16
CA GLU A 98 -10.29 11.17 5.98
C GLU A 98 -9.50 10.68 4.74
N LEU A 99 -10.03 9.68 4.02
CA LEU A 99 -9.36 9.10 2.85
C LEU A 99 -9.42 10.03 1.64
N VAL A 100 -8.29 10.18 0.94
CA VAL A 100 -8.18 10.94 -0.30
C VAL A 100 -7.54 10.06 -1.38
N GLU A 101 -8.27 9.80 -2.46
CA GLU A 101 -7.84 8.89 -3.54
C GLU A 101 -7.79 9.62 -4.89
N PRO A 102 -6.77 10.46 -5.15
CA PRO A 102 -6.77 11.37 -6.31
C PRO A 102 -6.63 10.66 -7.67
N LEU A 103 -6.20 9.39 -7.68
CA LEU A 103 -5.97 8.61 -8.91
C LEU A 103 -7.12 7.64 -9.20
N ARG A 104 -8.20 7.68 -8.40
CA ARG A 104 -9.28 6.68 -8.38
C ARG A 104 -9.98 6.48 -9.73
N GLU A 105 -10.02 7.51 -10.57
CA GLU A 105 -10.69 7.48 -11.88
C GLU A 105 -9.74 7.19 -13.05
N LEU A 106 -8.46 6.94 -12.77
CA LEU A 106 -7.43 6.80 -13.80
C LEU A 106 -7.01 5.34 -14.02
N PHE A 107 -6.64 5.01 -15.26
CA PHE A 107 -5.96 3.77 -15.61
C PHE A 107 -4.44 3.86 -15.41
N LYS A 108 -3.78 2.69 -15.43
CA LYS A 108 -2.36 2.59 -15.10
C LYS A 108 -1.46 3.38 -16.04
N ASP A 109 -1.78 3.43 -17.33
CA ASP A 109 -1.05 4.20 -18.33
C ASP A 109 -1.22 5.71 -18.15
N GLU A 110 -2.40 6.18 -17.73
CA GLU A 110 -2.65 7.58 -17.39
C GLU A 110 -1.87 8.01 -16.15
N VAL A 111 -1.85 7.18 -15.10
CA VAL A 111 -1.03 7.43 -13.91
C VAL A 111 0.45 7.49 -14.25
N ARG A 112 0.93 6.66 -15.20
CA ARG A 112 2.31 6.74 -15.68
C ARG A 112 2.61 8.06 -16.37
N LYS A 113 1.73 8.51 -17.27
CA LYS A 113 1.87 9.81 -17.95
C LYS A 113 1.95 10.95 -16.94
N ILE A 114 1.06 10.98 -15.95
CA ILE A 114 1.09 11.97 -14.86
C ILE A 114 2.41 11.92 -14.11
N GLY A 115 2.91 10.73 -13.78
CA GLY A 115 4.20 10.57 -13.12
C GLY A 115 5.36 11.21 -13.89
N LEU A 116 5.42 11.02 -15.21
CA LEU A 116 6.44 11.63 -16.06
C LEU A 116 6.32 13.16 -16.12
N GLU A 117 5.09 13.68 -16.25
CA GLU A 117 4.83 15.14 -16.26
C GLU A 117 5.16 15.81 -14.92
N LEU A 118 5.04 15.07 -13.81
CA LEU A 118 5.48 15.49 -12.48
C LEU A 118 7.00 15.39 -12.27
N GLY A 119 7.76 14.96 -13.29
CA GLY A 119 9.22 14.85 -13.23
C GLY A 119 9.74 13.58 -12.57
N LEU A 120 8.91 12.54 -12.39
CA LEU A 120 9.38 11.26 -11.86
C LEU A 120 10.29 10.56 -12.89
N PRO A 121 11.41 9.94 -12.46
CA PRO A 121 12.30 9.21 -13.36
C PRO A 121 11.56 8.09 -14.11
N TYR A 122 11.83 7.94 -15.41
CA TYR A 122 11.20 6.93 -16.26
C TYR A 122 11.31 5.51 -15.67
N ASP A 123 12.50 5.11 -15.21
CA ASP A 123 12.75 3.78 -14.64
C ASP A 123 11.97 3.53 -13.33
N MET A 124 11.52 4.59 -12.66
CA MET A 124 10.61 4.51 -11.52
C MET A 124 9.19 4.18 -11.96
N VAL A 125 8.69 4.98 -12.92
CA VAL A 125 7.32 4.93 -13.41
C VAL A 125 7.02 3.61 -14.12
N TYR A 126 8.02 3.07 -14.81
CA TYR A 126 7.92 1.83 -15.59
C TYR A 126 8.44 0.58 -14.89
N ARG A 127 8.79 0.67 -13.60
CA ARG A 127 9.18 -0.50 -12.81
C ARG A 127 8.05 -1.55 -12.80
N HIS A 128 8.44 -2.82 -12.86
CA HIS A 128 7.51 -3.93 -12.70
C HIS A 128 6.82 -3.88 -11.33
N PRO A 129 5.53 -4.28 -11.26
CA PRO A 129 4.81 -4.33 -10.00
C PRO A 129 5.51 -5.29 -9.02
N PHE A 130 5.55 -4.89 -7.75
CA PHE A 130 6.06 -5.70 -6.66
C PHE A 130 4.94 -5.91 -5.63
N PRO A 131 4.69 -7.14 -5.18
CA PRO A 131 3.57 -7.43 -4.28
C PRO A 131 3.81 -6.85 -2.89
N GLY A 132 2.73 -6.45 -2.20
CA GLY A 132 2.79 -5.93 -0.82
C GLY A 132 3.50 -6.88 0.16
N PRO A 133 3.18 -8.18 0.18
CA PRO A 133 3.91 -9.18 0.97
C PRO A 133 5.37 -9.42 0.55
N GLY A 134 5.81 -8.78 -0.54
CA GLY A 134 7.16 -8.84 -1.06
C GLY A 134 7.65 -10.27 -1.30
N LEU A 135 8.84 -10.56 -0.75
CA LEU A 135 9.45 -11.88 -0.85
C LEU A 135 8.85 -12.90 0.12
N GLY A 136 8.08 -12.47 1.12
CA GLY A 136 7.51 -13.36 2.14
C GLY A 136 6.56 -14.42 1.56
N VAL A 137 5.95 -14.15 0.41
CA VAL A 137 5.06 -15.11 -0.31
C VAL A 137 5.76 -15.81 -1.48
N ARG A 138 7.07 -15.65 -1.61
CA ARG A 138 7.91 -16.26 -2.67
C ARG A 138 8.89 -17.29 -2.12
N ILE A 139 8.83 -17.57 -0.82
CA ILE A 139 9.68 -18.49 -0.06
C ILE A 139 8.77 -19.35 0.81
#